data_AF-A0A9P7VLD0-F1
#
_entry.id   AF-A0A9P7VLD0-F1
#
_cell.length_a   1.000
_cell.length_b   1.000
_cell.length_c   1.000
_cell.angle_alpha   90.00
_cell.angle_beta   90.00
_cell.angle_gamma   90.00
#
_symmetry.space_group_name_H-M   'P 1'
#
loop_
_entity.id
_entity.type
_entity.pdbx_description
1 polymer ?
#
loop_
_entity_poly.entity_id
_entity_poly.type
_entity_poly.pdbx_seq_one_letter_code
_entity_poly.pdbx_strand_id
1 'polypeptide(L)'
;MLSTVSDASSSPTRRALLIGIEYGHGPINARLSGTHSDVENTMELLMTKYHFQRKDITILVDEPGTEDDMKPTRINMVRELQALVQDPSPGGGYFILYAGHCVQLDAQGDSVEKDEYLVPMDAVHEGPSAYIHDNLMRGDDLKRILVDPIATVPKARLTAVFDCCHSGTVLDLCHHRCNRAYNLKSTYRGLCRRVKEAFPEPGETAQAFAEPWTMLAFEKVFMSMSVGNRREKRSSSSTCDGYCTRTRRTDGGNVLCISACKDSQSAFGNEHGGSLTRALVATLIQRKNHIRF
;
A
#
# COMPACT_ATOMS: atom_id res chain seq x y z
N MET A 1 15.41 -44.86 -19.24
CA MET A 1 14.63 -44.44 -18.05
C MET A 1 14.72 -42.92 -17.96
N LEU A 2 13.71 -42.22 -18.48
CA LEU A 2 13.59 -40.76 -18.32
C LEU A 2 12.88 -40.52 -17.00
N SER A 3 13.61 -40.02 -16.01
CA SER A 3 13.08 -39.60 -14.71
C SER A 3 12.19 -38.37 -14.92
N THR A 4 10.88 -38.56 -14.78
CA THR A 4 9.91 -37.49 -14.66
C THR A 4 10.20 -36.73 -13.36
N VAL A 5 10.72 -35.51 -13.48
CA VAL A 5 10.72 -34.54 -12.38
C VAL A 5 9.26 -34.26 -12.10
N SER A 6 8.75 -34.80 -11.01
CA SER A 6 7.45 -34.46 -10.44
C SER A 6 7.49 -32.99 -10.06
N ASP A 7 6.94 -32.14 -10.91
CA ASP A 7 6.66 -30.75 -10.61
C ASP A 7 5.64 -30.73 -9.47
N ALA A 8 6.13 -30.67 -8.24
CA ALA A 8 5.30 -30.55 -7.07
C ALA A 8 4.57 -29.21 -7.20
N SER A 9 3.30 -29.27 -7.61
CA SER A 9 2.36 -28.15 -7.56
C SER A 9 2.18 -27.72 -6.10
N SER A 10 3.17 -27.04 -5.53
CA SER A 10 3.09 -26.38 -4.23
C SER A 10 2.05 -25.28 -4.36
N SER A 11 1.02 -25.29 -3.50
CA SER A 11 0.05 -24.21 -3.46
C SER A 11 0.77 -22.87 -3.29
N PRO A 12 0.32 -21.79 -3.96
CA PRO A 12 0.97 -20.49 -3.86
C PRO A 12 1.15 -20.07 -2.41
N THR A 13 2.35 -19.60 -2.06
CA THR A 13 2.67 -19.22 -0.68
C THR A 13 1.79 -18.07 -0.21
N ARG A 14 1.30 -18.16 1.03
CA ARG A 14 0.59 -17.07 1.71
C ARG A 14 1.34 -16.72 2.98
N ARG A 15 1.61 -15.43 3.22
CA ARG A 15 2.21 -14.94 4.48
C ARG A 15 1.63 -13.58 4.84
N ALA A 16 1.42 -13.35 6.12
CA ALA A 16 0.95 -12.07 6.63
C ALA A 16 1.81 -11.59 7.80
N LEU A 17 2.04 -10.28 7.87
CA LEU A 17 2.67 -9.61 9.00
C LEU A 17 1.74 -8.52 9.53
N LEU A 18 1.37 -8.59 10.80
CA LEU A 18 0.48 -7.63 11.45
C LEU A 18 1.24 -6.93 12.57
N ILE A 19 1.37 -5.61 12.47
CA ILE A 19 2.13 -4.79 13.41
C ILE A 19 1.19 -3.75 14.02
N GLY A 20 1.06 -3.75 15.34
CA GLY A 20 0.26 -2.78 16.09
C GLY A 20 1.07 -2.21 17.24
N ILE A 21 1.20 -0.89 17.31
CA ILE A 21 2.04 -0.21 18.31
C ILE A 21 1.23 0.85 19.06
N GLU A 22 1.09 0.70 20.38
CA GLU A 22 0.38 1.64 21.26
C GLU A 22 1.31 2.60 22.01
N TYR A 23 2.62 2.35 21.99
CA TYR A 23 3.67 3.12 22.65
C TYR A 23 3.42 3.29 24.16
N GLY A 24 2.93 2.24 24.82
CA GLY A 24 2.53 2.28 26.23
C GLY A 24 3.65 2.71 27.20
N HIS A 25 4.91 2.45 26.83
CA HIS A 25 6.11 2.88 27.55
C HIS A 25 6.52 4.33 27.30
N GLY A 26 5.96 4.96 26.28
CA GLY A 26 6.28 6.34 25.88
C GLY A 26 5.52 7.40 26.68
N PRO A 27 5.81 8.68 26.40
CA PRO A 27 5.10 9.81 26.99
C PRO A 27 3.63 9.81 26.55
N ILE A 28 2.75 10.38 27.38
CA ILE A 28 1.28 10.30 27.21
C ILE A 28 0.82 10.77 25.82
N ASN A 29 1.47 11.79 25.25
CA ASN A 29 1.15 12.34 23.94
C ASN A 29 1.58 11.45 22.75
N ALA A 30 2.47 10.49 22.96
CA ALA A 30 2.86 9.50 21.96
C ALA A 30 1.99 8.24 22.01
N ARG A 31 1.26 8.01 23.11
CA ARG A 31 0.43 6.82 23.29
C ARG A 31 -0.75 6.80 22.32
N LEU A 32 -1.02 5.62 21.81
CA LEU A 32 -2.17 5.31 20.97
C LEU A 32 -3.05 4.29 21.66
N SER A 33 -4.25 4.10 21.13
CA SER A 33 -5.17 3.08 21.62
C SER A 33 -5.92 2.45 20.45
N GLY A 34 -6.09 1.14 20.49
CA GLY A 34 -6.88 0.37 19.53
C GLY A 34 -6.08 -0.21 18.37
N THR A 35 -4.76 -0.01 18.31
CA THR A 35 -3.92 -0.62 17.27
C THR A 35 -3.80 -2.14 17.48
N HIS A 36 -3.79 -2.61 18.73
CA HIS A 36 -3.83 -4.04 19.03
C HIS A 36 -5.15 -4.67 18.57
N SER A 37 -6.28 -4.01 18.84
CA SER A 37 -7.58 -4.46 18.34
C SER A 37 -7.65 -4.47 16.80
N ASP A 38 -6.99 -3.52 16.13
CA ASP A 38 -6.94 -3.48 14.67
C ASP A 38 -6.14 -4.66 14.08
N VAL A 39 -5.08 -5.09 14.78
CA VAL A 39 -4.34 -6.33 14.49
C VAL A 39 -5.23 -7.57 14.66
N GLU A 40 -5.94 -7.69 15.78
CA GLU A 40 -6.81 -8.83 16.06
C GLU A 40 -7.93 -8.97 15.01
N ASN A 41 -8.65 -7.87 14.74
CA ASN A 41 -9.72 -7.84 13.75
C ASN A 41 -9.22 -8.22 12.35
N THR A 42 -8.01 -7.79 12.00
CA THR A 42 -7.41 -8.11 10.70
C THR A 42 -6.96 -9.57 10.63
N MET A 43 -6.38 -10.10 11.71
CA MET A 43 -6.04 -11.53 11.81
C MET A 43 -7.28 -12.40 11.61
N GLU A 44 -8.37 -12.08 12.30
CA GLU A 44 -9.64 -12.83 12.18
C GLU A 44 -10.16 -12.77 10.74
N LEU A 45 -10.17 -11.60 10.11
CA LEU A 45 -10.55 -11.44 8.70
C LEU A 45 -9.71 -12.32 7.76
N LEU A 46 -8.38 -12.30 7.93
CA LEU A 46 -7.46 -13.06 7.08
C LEU A 46 -7.68 -14.57 7.22
N MET A 47 -7.91 -15.06 8.43
CA MET A 47 -8.16 -16.48 8.70
C MET A 47 -9.54 -16.92 8.19
N THR A 48 -10.58 -16.18 8.54
CA THR A 48 -11.97 -16.57 8.28
C THR A 48 -12.36 -16.43 6.80
N LYS A 49 -11.98 -15.31 6.16
CA LYS A 49 -12.44 -14.96 4.81
C LYS A 49 -11.41 -15.22 3.72
N TYR A 50 -10.13 -15.12 4.05
CA TYR A 50 -9.03 -15.26 3.10
C TYR A 50 -8.22 -16.54 3.29
N HIS A 51 -8.58 -17.36 4.26
CA HIS A 51 -8.04 -18.69 4.51
C HIS A 51 -6.51 -18.70 4.72
N PHE A 52 -5.98 -17.62 5.32
CA PHE A 52 -4.61 -17.66 5.86
C PHE A 52 -4.57 -18.63 7.04
N GLN A 53 -3.55 -19.48 7.10
CA GLN A 53 -3.35 -20.35 8.25
C GLN A 53 -2.69 -19.54 9.37
N ARG A 54 -3.01 -19.84 10.63
CA ARG A 54 -2.43 -19.13 11.78
C ARG A 54 -0.89 -19.10 11.76
N LYS A 55 -0.28 -20.21 11.33
CA LYS A 55 1.18 -20.38 11.21
C LYS A 55 1.83 -19.47 10.15
N ASP A 56 1.03 -18.97 9.21
CA ASP A 56 1.49 -18.09 8.13
C ASP A 56 1.29 -16.60 8.49
N ILE A 57 0.86 -16.30 9.72
CA ILE A 57 0.61 -14.94 10.22
C ILE A 57 1.58 -14.65 11.37
N THR A 58 2.48 -13.70 11.17
CA THR A 58 3.33 -13.16 12.24
C THR A 58 2.69 -11.89 12.81
N ILE A 59 2.78 -11.70 14.12
CA ILE A 59 2.21 -10.55 14.83
C ILE A 59 3.29 -9.88 15.66
N LEU A 60 3.45 -8.56 15.54
CA LEU A 60 4.30 -7.77 16.41
C LEU A 60 3.45 -6.73 17.16
N VAL A 61 3.43 -6.79 18.49
CA VAL A 61 2.68 -5.87 19.35
C VAL A 61 3.49 -5.50 20.59
N ASP A 62 3.23 -4.33 21.17
CA ASP A 62 3.88 -3.82 22.38
C ASP A 62 3.00 -3.99 23.64
N GLU A 63 2.11 -4.98 23.63
CA GLU A 63 1.29 -5.34 24.80
C GLU A 63 2.17 -5.89 25.95
N PRO A 64 1.87 -5.55 27.22
CA PRO A 64 2.55 -6.14 28.37
C PRO A 64 2.55 -7.67 28.34
N GLY A 65 3.73 -8.28 28.49
CA GLY A 65 3.90 -9.73 28.45
C GLY A 65 4.24 -10.30 27.06
N THR A 66 4.29 -9.47 26.02
CA THR A 66 4.82 -9.90 24.71
C THR A 66 6.30 -10.25 24.81
N GLU A 67 6.70 -11.38 24.21
CA GLU A 67 8.09 -11.82 24.11
C GLU A 67 8.97 -10.78 23.41
N ASP A 68 10.24 -10.68 23.81
CA ASP A 68 11.14 -9.62 23.33
C ASP A 68 11.39 -9.67 21.81
N ASP A 69 11.35 -10.85 21.20
CA ASP A 69 11.48 -11.04 19.75
C ASP A 69 10.19 -10.75 18.98
N MET A 70 9.05 -10.64 19.67
CA MET A 70 7.74 -10.31 19.10
C MET A 70 7.32 -8.85 19.37
N LYS A 71 8.15 -8.09 20.07
CA LYS A 71 7.98 -6.64 20.23
C LYS A 71 8.30 -5.89 18.93
N PRO A 72 7.54 -4.84 18.54
CA PRO A 72 7.75 -4.08 17.32
C PRO A 72 8.90 -3.07 17.42
N THR A 73 10.10 -3.57 17.75
CA THR A 73 11.35 -2.83 17.66
C THR A 73 11.81 -2.72 16.21
N ARG A 74 12.68 -1.76 15.88
CA ARG A 74 13.20 -1.62 14.51
C ARG A 74 13.82 -2.93 14.01
N ILE A 75 14.59 -3.61 14.86
CA ILE A 75 15.29 -4.84 14.49
C ILE A 75 14.29 -5.96 14.19
N ASN A 76 13.29 -6.17 15.06
CA ASN A 76 12.28 -7.21 14.86
C ASN A 76 11.39 -6.90 13.66
N MET A 77 10.98 -5.64 13.47
CA MET A 77 10.21 -5.21 12.30
C MET A 77 10.98 -5.47 11.01
N VAL A 78 12.25 -5.08 10.91
CA VAL A 78 13.08 -5.37 9.71
C VAL A 78 13.18 -6.87 9.45
N ARG A 79 13.42 -7.67 10.49
CA ARG A 79 13.50 -9.14 10.38
C ARG A 79 12.21 -9.73 9.80
N GLU A 80 11.06 -9.35 10.36
CA GLU A 80 9.78 -9.90 9.91
C GLU A 80 9.32 -9.36 8.55
N LEU A 81 9.67 -8.11 8.21
CA LEU A 81 9.44 -7.57 6.87
C LEU A 81 10.21 -8.34 5.80
N GLN A 82 11.46 -8.72 6.09
CA GLN A 82 12.25 -9.58 5.22
C GLN A 82 11.66 -10.99 5.14
N ALA A 83 11.27 -11.58 6.28
CA ALA A 83 10.66 -12.91 6.32
C ALA A 83 9.30 -12.97 5.58
N LEU A 84 8.52 -11.89 5.60
CA LEU A 84 7.25 -11.79 4.89
C LEU A 84 7.41 -12.07 3.40
N VAL A 85 8.42 -11.46 2.77
CA VAL A 85 8.64 -11.53 1.31
C VAL A 85 9.85 -12.39 0.91
N GLN A 86 10.39 -13.18 1.83
CA GLN A 86 11.48 -14.11 1.55
C GLN A 86 11.04 -15.17 0.53
N ASP A 87 11.82 -15.38 -0.52
CA ASP A 87 11.57 -16.37 -1.58
C ASP A 87 10.13 -16.33 -2.12
N PRO A 88 9.71 -15.22 -2.76
CA PRO A 88 8.34 -15.09 -3.18
C PRO A 88 7.99 -16.05 -4.33
N SER A 89 6.85 -16.73 -4.20
CA SER A 89 6.40 -17.71 -5.21
C SER A 89 5.49 -17.07 -6.26
N PRO A 90 5.51 -17.52 -7.53
CA PRO A 90 4.54 -17.10 -8.52
C PRO A 90 3.09 -17.30 -8.05
N GLY A 91 2.28 -16.24 -8.12
CA GLY A 91 0.91 -16.26 -7.61
C GLY A 91 0.76 -16.20 -6.08
N GLY A 92 1.85 -16.03 -5.34
CA GLY A 92 1.85 -15.91 -3.87
C GLY A 92 1.12 -14.65 -3.38
N GLY A 93 0.53 -14.75 -2.19
CA GLY A 93 -0.25 -13.69 -1.56
C GLY A 93 0.38 -13.23 -0.24
N TYR A 94 0.81 -11.97 -0.20
CA TYR A 94 1.51 -11.35 0.92
C TYR A 94 0.65 -10.22 1.47
N PHE A 95 0.52 -10.16 2.79
CA PHE A 95 -0.28 -9.13 3.45
C PHE A 95 0.52 -8.46 4.56
N ILE A 96 0.45 -7.13 4.65
CA ILE A 96 0.98 -6.39 5.79
C ILE A 96 -0.04 -5.39 6.31
N LEU A 97 -0.23 -5.38 7.62
CA LEU A 97 -0.86 -4.29 8.36
C LEU A 97 0.20 -3.62 9.23
N TYR A 98 0.27 -2.30 9.15
CA TYR A 98 0.95 -1.48 10.14
C TYR A 98 -0.03 -0.47 10.71
N ALA A 99 -0.24 -0.49 12.02
CA ALA A 99 -1.03 0.47 12.77
C ALA A 99 -0.15 1.08 13.87
N GLY A 100 0.14 2.39 13.77
CA GLY A 100 1.10 3.08 14.64
C GLY A 100 1.38 4.50 14.15
N HIS A 101 2.48 5.10 14.62
CA HIS A 101 2.89 6.45 14.19
C HIS A 101 3.69 6.43 12.90
N CYS A 102 3.45 7.45 12.08
CA CYS A 102 4.26 7.77 10.91
C CYS A 102 4.64 9.25 10.97
N VAL A 103 5.89 9.56 10.64
CA VAL A 103 6.44 10.91 10.71
C VAL A 103 7.04 11.30 9.38
N GLN A 104 6.99 12.58 9.06
CA GLN A 104 7.57 13.12 7.84
C GLN A 104 8.72 14.06 8.23
N LEU A 105 9.94 13.71 7.82
CA LEU A 105 11.16 14.47 8.10
C LEU A 105 11.74 14.99 6.78
N ASP A 106 12.48 16.09 6.85
CA ASP A 106 13.19 16.60 5.67
C ASP A 106 14.22 15.54 5.23
N ALA A 107 14.28 15.28 3.92
CA ALA A 107 15.24 14.32 3.38
C ALA A 107 16.68 14.82 3.65
N GLN A 108 17.61 13.89 3.86
CA GLN A 108 19.02 14.25 4.09
C GLN A 108 19.61 14.91 2.83
N GLY A 109 19.84 16.23 2.89
CA GLY A 109 20.45 17.02 1.81
C GLY A 109 19.67 18.29 1.48
N ASP A 110 20.02 18.96 0.37
CA ASP A 110 19.36 20.20 -0.12
C ASP A 110 18.02 19.95 -0.82
N SER A 111 17.44 18.75 -0.71
CA SER A 111 16.16 18.42 -1.34
C SER A 111 15.00 18.99 -0.54
N VAL A 112 14.09 19.70 -1.21
CA VAL A 112 12.81 20.20 -0.66
C VAL A 112 11.80 19.05 -0.44
N GLU A 113 12.19 17.81 -0.72
CA GLU A 113 11.38 16.62 -0.55
C GLU A 113 11.49 16.10 0.88
N LYS A 114 10.37 15.61 1.41
CA LYS A 114 10.30 15.07 2.75
C LYS A 114 10.04 13.58 2.71
N ASP A 115 10.81 12.83 3.48
CA ASP A 115 10.71 11.39 3.58
C ASP A 115 9.71 10.99 4.66
N GLU A 116 8.90 9.97 4.37
CA GLU A 116 7.99 9.34 5.34
C GLU A 116 8.72 8.22 6.10
N TYR A 117 8.53 8.16 7.41
CA TYR A 117 9.13 7.16 8.28
C TYR A 117 8.06 6.47 9.13
N LEU A 118 8.16 5.15 9.26
CA LEU A 118 7.46 4.43 10.33
C LEU A 118 8.22 4.63 11.64
N VAL A 119 7.47 4.61 12.75
CA VAL A 119 8.03 4.75 14.09
C VAL A 119 7.93 3.41 14.83
N PRO A 120 9.01 2.63 14.93
CA PRO A 120 9.08 1.47 15.82
C PRO A 120 8.93 1.85 17.29
N MET A 121 8.59 0.89 18.16
CA MET A 121 8.37 1.18 19.58
C MET A 121 9.63 1.72 20.28
N ASP A 122 10.81 1.24 19.88
CA ASP A 122 12.12 1.64 20.39
C ASP A 122 12.61 2.98 19.78
N ALA A 123 11.85 3.59 18.88
CA ALA A 123 12.08 4.97 18.46
C ALA A 123 11.42 6.00 19.40
N VAL A 124 10.53 5.57 20.30
CA VAL A 124 9.86 6.44 21.29
C VAL A 124 10.50 6.26 22.66
N HIS A 125 10.80 7.38 23.32
CA HIS A 125 11.38 7.41 24.67
C HIS A 125 10.79 8.56 25.49
N GLU A 126 10.94 8.54 26.82
CA GLU A 126 10.42 9.57 27.75
C GLU A 126 11.20 10.90 27.72
N GLY A 127 12.14 11.08 26.80
CA GLY A 127 13.02 12.25 26.76
C GLY A 127 12.43 13.44 26.00
N PRO A 128 13.17 14.57 25.94
CA PRO A 128 12.71 15.80 25.30
C PRO A 128 12.72 15.73 23.76
N SER A 129 13.43 14.77 23.16
CA SER A 129 13.37 14.52 21.72
C SER A 129 12.09 13.76 21.38
N ALA A 130 11.44 14.13 20.28
CA ALA A 130 10.21 13.47 19.85
C ALA A 130 10.45 11.99 19.50
N TYR A 131 11.58 11.68 18.84
CA TYR A 131 11.94 10.32 18.41
C TYR A 131 13.47 10.11 18.41
N ILE A 132 13.89 8.85 18.53
CA ILE A 132 15.25 8.39 18.26
C ILE A 132 15.38 8.17 16.75
N HIS A 133 16.01 9.12 16.04
CA HIS A 133 16.07 9.12 14.58
C HIS A 133 16.69 7.85 13.97
N ASP A 134 17.72 7.29 14.61
CA ASP A 134 18.39 6.06 14.14
C ASP A 134 17.46 4.83 14.15
N ASN A 135 16.41 4.88 14.98
CA ASN A 135 15.43 3.81 15.10
C ASN A 135 14.22 4.00 14.18
N LEU A 136 14.14 5.09 13.42
CA LEU A 136 13.09 5.29 12.42
C LEU A 136 13.33 4.41 11.18
N MET A 137 12.25 4.06 10.49
CA MET A 137 12.30 3.26 9.26
C MET A 137 11.83 4.08 8.07
N ARG A 138 12.75 4.44 7.18
CA ARG A 138 12.48 5.27 6.00
C ARG A 138 11.68 4.52 4.94
N GLY A 139 10.77 5.22 4.25
CA GLY A 139 9.95 4.68 3.17
C GLY A 139 10.72 3.98 2.05
N ASP A 140 11.86 4.54 1.63
CA ASP A 140 12.74 3.91 0.63
C ASP A 140 13.26 2.54 1.06
N ASP A 141 13.56 2.37 2.35
CA ASP A 141 14.00 1.09 2.88
C ASP A 141 12.85 0.07 2.87
N LEU A 142 11.63 0.51 3.17
CA LEU A 142 10.43 -0.32 3.11
C LEU A 142 10.11 -0.74 1.69
N LYS A 143 10.24 0.16 0.71
CA LYS A 143 10.09 -0.16 -0.71
C LYS A 143 11.10 -1.23 -1.14
N ARG A 144 12.38 -1.03 -0.79
CA ARG A 144 13.44 -1.99 -1.10
C ARG A 144 13.22 -3.36 -0.45
N ILE A 145 12.72 -3.39 0.78
CA ILE A 145 12.46 -4.65 1.49
C ILE A 145 11.21 -5.33 0.96
N LEU A 146 10.10 -4.62 0.75
CA LEU A 146 8.78 -5.21 0.47
C LEU A 146 8.39 -5.24 -1.01
N VAL A 147 8.68 -4.16 -1.75
CA VAL A 147 8.17 -3.94 -3.11
C VAL A 147 9.06 -4.61 -4.14
N ASP A 148 10.38 -4.37 -4.05
CA ASP A 148 11.33 -4.84 -5.06
C ASP A 148 11.32 -6.38 -5.23
N PRO A 149 11.32 -7.20 -4.15
CA PRO A 149 11.28 -8.65 -4.29
C PRO A 149 9.99 -9.17 -4.92
N ILE A 150 8.85 -8.54 -4.59
CA ILE A 150 7.54 -8.96 -5.10
C ILE A 150 7.36 -8.55 -6.56
N ALA A 151 7.82 -7.34 -6.93
CA ALA A 151 7.65 -6.78 -8.26
C ALA A 151 8.26 -7.66 -9.36
N THR A 152 9.32 -8.41 -9.05
CA THR A 152 10.01 -9.31 -10.00
C THR A 152 9.35 -10.68 -10.15
N VAL A 153 8.39 -11.05 -9.28
CA VAL A 153 7.78 -12.39 -9.28
C VAL A 153 6.42 -12.38 -9.99
N PRO A 154 6.23 -13.16 -11.07
CA PRO A 154 5.00 -13.16 -11.83
C PRO A 154 3.77 -13.48 -10.96
N LYS A 155 2.73 -12.66 -11.08
CA LYS A 155 1.43 -12.84 -10.38
C LYS A 155 1.50 -12.83 -8.86
N ALA A 156 2.67 -12.62 -8.23
CA ALA A 156 2.75 -12.39 -6.79
C ALA A 156 2.01 -11.11 -6.41
N ARG A 157 1.45 -11.06 -5.21
CA ARG A 157 0.60 -9.96 -4.75
C ARG A 157 1.00 -9.55 -3.35
N LEU A 158 1.34 -8.27 -3.17
CA LEU A 158 1.50 -7.67 -1.85
C LEU A 158 0.35 -6.68 -1.61
N THR A 159 -0.38 -6.88 -0.52
CA THR A 159 -1.37 -5.91 -0.03
C THR A 159 -0.84 -5.31 1.27
N ALA A 160 -0.55 -4.01 1.24
CA ALA A 160 -0.08 -3.26 2.39
C ALA A 160 -1.16 -2.28 2.87
N VAL A 161 -1.47 -2.32 4.16
CA VAL A 161 -2.39 -1.42 4.84
C VAL A 161 -1.59 -0.65 5.88
N PHE A 162 -1.47 0.66 5.69
CA PHE A 162 -0.82 1.56 6.64
C PHE A 162 -1.87 2.45 7.28
N ASP A 163 -2.21 2.17 8.54
CA ASP A 163 -3.11 2.96 9.36
C ASP A 163 -2.29 3.93 10.22
N CYS A 164 -1.74 4.93 9.53
CA CYS A 164 -0.98 6.00 10.15
C CYS A 164 -1.10 7.30 9.34
N CYS A 165 -0.96 8.44 10.01
CA CYS A 165 -0.99 9.76 9.38
C CYS A 165 0.16 9.92 8.37
N HIS A 166 -0.09 10.59 7.24
CA HIS A 166 0.93 10.90 6.23
C HIS A 166 1.62 9.68 5.59
N SER A 167 0.91 8.57 5.36
CA SER A 167 1.46 7.35 4.71
C SER A 167 1.16 7.28 3.20
N GLY A 168 0.91 8.41 2.57
CA GLY A 168 0.50 8.48 1.16
C GLY A 168 1.60 8.00 0.20
N THR A 169 2.86 8.07 0.63
CA THR A 169 4.04 7.74 -0.18
C THR A 169 5.03 6.78 0.50
N VAL A 170 4.61 6.10 1.58
CA VAL A 170 5.51 5.33 2.46
C VAL A 170 6.21 4.16 1.76
N LEU A 171 5.63 3.64 0.67
CA LEU A 171 6.24 2.61 -0.18
C LEU A 171 6.78 3.15 -1.51
N ASP A 172 6.83 4.48 -1.68
CA ASP A 172 7.22 5.22 -2.91
C ASP A 172 6.76 4.52 -4.21
N LEU A 173 5.46 4.25 -4.27
CA LEU A 173 4.85 3.57 -5.40
C LEU A 173 4.63 4.53 -6.58
N CYS A 174 4.93 4.06 -7.80
CA CYS A 174 4.83 4.84 -9.04
C CYS A 174 3.41 5.40 -9.33
N HIS A 175 2.37 4.89 -8.67
CA HIS A 175 0.96 5.22 -8.92
C HIS A 175 0.22 5.64 -7.64
N HIS A 176 0.66 6.70 -6.97
CA HIS A 176 -0.03 7.24 -5.79
C HIS A 176 -1.12 8.28 -6.13
N ARG A 177 -0.84 9.28 -6.99
CA ARG A 177 -1.81 10.37 -7.29
C ARG A 177 -3.01 9.94 -8.12
N CYS A 178 -2.83 9.00 -9.05
CA CYS A 178 -3.87 8.56 -9.97
C CYS A 178 -4.95 7.69 -9.31
N ASN A 179 -4.69 7.20 -8.09
CA ASN A 179 -5.60 6.32 -7.34
C ASN A 179 -6.19 7.01 -6.10
N ARG A 180 -6.01 8.33 -5.93
CA ARG A 180 -6.56 9.08 -4.79
C ARG A 180 -8.09 9.11 -4.87
N ALA A 181 -8.75 8.51 -3.88
CA ALA A 181 -10.20 8.53 -3.76
C ALA A 181 -10.71 9.93 -3.34
N TYR A 182 -11.94 10.28 -3.74
CA TYR A 182 -12.70 11.46 -3.29
C TYR A 182 -12.23 12.87 -3.71
N ASN A 183 -11.56 13.02 -4.86
CA ASN A 183 -11.34 14.35 -5.46
C ASN A 183 -12.11 14.46 -6.78
N LEU A 184 -12.87 15.54 -7.00
CA LEU A 184 -13.54 15.80 -8.29
C LEU A 184 -12.54 15.73 -9.46
N LYS A 185 -11.31 16.22 -9.23
CA LYS A 185 -10.20 16.11 -10.17
C LYS A 185 -9.77 14.66 -10.41
N SER A 186 -9.78 13.79 -9.40
CA SER A 186 -9.43 12.37 -9.59
C SER A 186 -10.53 11.58 -10.31
N THR A 187 -11.81 11.89 -10.04
CA THR A 187 -12.94 11.32 -10.80
C THR A 187 -12.88 11.74 -12.27
N TYR A 188 -12.64 13.03 -12.55
CA TYR A 188 -12.48 13.54 -13.91
C TYR A 188 -11.28 12.89 -14.62
N ARG A 189 -10.12 12.81 -13.96
CA ARG A 189 -8.94 12.09 -14.47
C ARG A 189 -9.24 10.63 -14.79
N GLY A 190 -10.01 9.96 -13.91
CA GLY A 190 -10.46 8.59 -14.12
C GLY A 190 -11.34 8.42 -15.36
N LEU A 191 -12.24 9.37 -15.62
CA LEU A 191 -13.07 9.41 -16.81
C LEU A 191 -12.24 9.66 -18.07
N CYS A 192 -11.39 10.69 -18.09
CA CYS A 192 -10.50 11.00 -19.22
C CYS A 192 -9.60 9.80 -19.57
N ARG A 193 -9.10 9.08 -18.55
CA ARG A 193 -8.32 7.86 -18.76
C ARG A 193 -9.14 6.75 -19.43
N ARG A 194 -10.39 6.52 -19.00
CA ARG A 194 -11.27 5.51 -19.62
C ARG A 194 -11.58 5.84 -21.08
N VAL A 195 -11.80 7.11 -21.39
CA VAL A 195 -12.00 7.58 -22.76
C VAL A 195 -10.74 7.34 -23.59
N LYS A 196 -9.55 7.69 -23.07
CA LYS A 196 -8.28 7.46 -23.75
C LYS A 196 -7.94 5.97 -23.96
N GLU A 197 -8.31 5.10 -23.01
CA GLU A 197 -8.16 3.64 -23.14
C GLU A 197 -9.14 3.05 -24.18
N ALA A 198 -10.35 3.60 -24.30
CA ALA A 198 -11.35 3.17 -25.28
C ALA A 198 -11.04 3.66 -26.71
N PHE A 199 -10.34 4.80 -26.83
CA PHE A 199 -10.00 5.44 -28.10
C PHE A 199 -8.48 5.75 -28.16
N PRO A 200 -7.63 4.73 -28.40
CA PRO A 200 -6.18 4.87 -28.37
C PRO A 200 -5.57 5.66 -29.54
N GLU A 201 -6.30 5.88 -30.64
CA GLU A 201 -5.81 6.48 -31.89
C GLU A 201 -6.62 7.74 -32.28
N PRO A 202 -5.99 8.91 -32.48
CA PRO A 202 -6.64 10.06 -33.11
C PRO A 202 -6.74 9.97 -34.65
N GLY A 203 -6.30 8.87 -35.27
CA GLY A 203 -5.97 8.84 -36.70
C GLY A 203 -6.91 8.08 -37.64
N GLU A 204 -7.53 6.97 -37.22
CA GLU A 204 -8.18 6.05 -38.18
C GLU A 204 -9.63 5.64 -37.85
N THR A 205 -10.34 6.42 -37.03
CA THR A 205 -11.75 6.16 -36.73
C THR A 205 -12.70 7.29 -37.11
N ALA A 206 -12.34 8.14 -38.08
CA ALA A 206 -13.28 9.14 -38.61
C ALA A 206 -14.58 8.51 -39.17
N GLN A 207 -14.58 7.23 -39.57
CA GLN A 207 -15.76 6.50 -40.04
C GLN A 207 -16.61 5.85 -38.93
N ALA A 208 -16.10 5.72 -37.69
CA ALA A 208 -16.86 5.16 -36.56
C ALA A 208 -17.72 6.21 -35.82
N PHE A 209 -17.57 7.49 -36.16
CA PHE A 209 -18.25 8.63 -35.52
C PHE A 209 -19.45 9.16 -36.32
N ALA A 210 -20.23 8.26 -36.93
CA ALA A 210 -21.44 8.63 -37.68
C ALA A 210 -22.73 8.61 -36.83
N GLU A 211 -22.64 8.52 -35.50
CA GLU A 211 -23.83 8.62 -34.63
C GLU A 211 -23.93 9.99 -33.94
N PRO A 212 -25.05 10.75 -34.13
CA PRO A 212 -25.22 12.14 -33.70
C PRO A 212 -24.98 12.43 -32.21
N TRP A 213 -25.09 11.43 -31.34
CA TRP A 213 -25.00 11.60 -29.89
C TRP A 213 -23.56 11.65 -29.35
N THR A 214 -22.56 11.28 -30.16
CA THR A 214 -21.14 11.29 -29.75
C THR A 214 -20.49 12.68 -29.85
N MET A 215 -20.96 13.52 -30.77
CA MET A 215 -20.43 14.88 -31.03
C MET A 215 -20.57 15.84 -29.84
N LEU A 216 -21.69 15.80 -29.13
CA LEU A 216 -21.95 16.67 -27.97
C LEU A 216 -21.10 16.33 -26.74
N ALA A 217 -20.72 15.06 -26.58
CA ALA A 217 -19.80 14.63 -25.55
C ALA A 217 -18.35 15.04 -25.87
N PHE A 218 -18.00 15.09 -27.16
CA PHE A 218 -16.65 15.41 -27.62
C PHE A 218 -16.34 16.91 -27.61
N GLU A 219 -17.28 17.81 -27.92
CA GLU A 219 -17.02 19.26 -27.88
C GLU A 219 -16.58 19.76 -26.49
N LYS A 220 -17.12 19.18 -25.41
CA LYS A 220 -16.71 19.53 -24.03
C LYS A 220 -15.40 18.90 -23.58
N VAL A 221 -14.89 17.90 -24.30
CA VAL A 221 -13.70 17.11 -23.90
C VAL A 221 -12.47 17.45 -24.76
N PHE A 222 -12.65 17.86 -26.00
CA PHE A 222 -11.55 17.99 -26.98
C PHE A 222 -10.81 19.34 -26.94
N MET A 223 -11.41 20.41 -26.41
CA MET A 223 -10.83 21.77 -26.44
C MET A 223 -9.66 22.05 -25.47
N SER A 224 -8.98 21.04 -24.91
CA SER A 224 -7.80 21.28 -24.06
C SER A 224 -6.62 20.34 -24.28
N MET A 225 -6.58 19.58 -25.37
CA MET A 225 -5.45 18.70 -25.65
C MET A 225 -4.50 19.33 -26.68
N SER A 226 -3.52 20.10 -26.19
CA SER A 226 -2.28 20.31 -26.94
C SER A 226 -1.58 18.96 -27.08
N VAL A 227 -1.60 18.41 -28.30
CA VAL A 227 -0.95 17.14 -28.65
C VAL A 227 0.56 17.33 -28.64
N GLY A 228 1.17 17.14 -27.46
CA GLY A 228 2.60 16.95 -27.33
C GLY A 228 2.94 15.49 -27.61
N ASN A 229 3.60 15.22 -28.72
CA ASN A 229 4.19 13.91 -29.05
C ASN A 229 5.10 13.43 -27.90
N ARG A 230 4.67 12.42 -27.11
CA ARG A 230 5.54 11.66 -26.21
C ARG A 230 5.54 10.20 -26.61
N ARG A 231 6.68 9.78 -27.20
CA ARG A 231 7.11 8.39 -27.38
C ARG A 231 6.80 7.56 -26.14
N GLU A 232 6.42 6.30 -26.35
CA GLU A 232 6.39 5.23 -25.34
C GLU A 232 7.64 5.29 -24.47
N LYS A 233 7.49 5.87 -23.27
CA LYS A 233 8.51 5.76 -22.23
C LYS A 233 8.22 4.47 -21.48
N ARG A 234 8.99 3.42 -21.76
CA ARG A 234 9.29 2.37 -20.79
C ARG A 234 9.61 3.08 -19.47
N SER A 235 8.79 2.85 -18.45
CA SER A 235 8.82 3.58 -17.18
C SER A 235 10.03 3.17 -16.33
N SER A 236 11.22 3.56 -16.76
CA SER A 236 12.34 3.79 -15.86
C SER A 236 12.15 5.18 -15.26
N SER A 237 11.79 5.23 -13.97
CA SER A 237 11.70 6.42 -13.11
C SER A 237 10.90 7.61 -13.65
N SER A 238 9.67 7.82 -13.18
CA SER A 238 9.07 9.17 -13.15
C SER A 238 7.82 9.23 -12.28
N THR A 239 7.80 10.22 -11.40
CA THR A 239 6.73 10.60 -10.47
C THR A 239 5.32 10.56 -11.09
N CYS A 240 4.33 10.12 -10.31
CA CYS A 240 2.93 10.03 -10.73
C CYS A 240 2.35 11.42 -11.02
N ASP A 241 2.01 11.70 -12.28
CA ASP A 241 1.35 12.96 -12.68
C ASP A 241 -0.18 12.95 -12.44
N GLY A 242 -0.73 11.79 -12.09
CA GLY A 242 -2.17 11.58 -11.89
C GLY A 242 -2.94 11.15 -13.15
N TYR A 243 -2.27 11.04 -14.31
CA TYR A 243 -2.82 10.60 -15.59
C TYR A 243 -2.19 9.29 -16.10
N CYS A 244 -1.45 8.59 -15.23
CA CYS A 244 -0.75 7.37 -15.60
C CYS A 244 -1.71 6.32 -16.21
N THR A 245 -1.26 5.71 -17.30
CA THR A 245 -1.95 4.58 -17.96
C THR A 245 -2.02 3.38 -17.03
N ARG A 246 -3.08 2.55 -17.14
CA ARG A 246 -3.10 1.27 -16.42
C ARG A 246 -2.02 0.36 -16.96
N THR A 247 -0.97 0.16 -16.17
CA THR A 247 0.03 -0.87 -16.40
C THR A 247 -0.59 -2.23 -16.09
N ARG A 248 -1.03 -2.96 -17.12
CA ARG A 248 -1.27 -4.41 -17.02
C ARG A 248 0.08 -5.11 -17.09
N ARG A 249 0.79 -5.20 -15.96
CA ARG A 249 1.99 -6.03 -15.88
C ARG A 249 1.54 -7.50 -15.87
N THR A 250 1.71 -8.19 -17.00
CA THR A 250 1.48 -9.64 -17.10
C THR A 250 2.63 -10.45 -16.51
N ASP A 251 3.83 -9.86 -16.50
CA ASP A 251 5.09 -10.59 -16.29
C ASP A 251 5.72 -10.34 -14.91
N GLY A 252 5.05 -9.58 -14.03
CA GLY A 252 5.57 -9.21 -12.71
C GLY A 252 4.54 -9.28 -11.59
N GLY A 253 4.97 -8.91 -10.39
CA GLY A 253 4.13 -8.86 -9.20
C GLY A 253 3.30 -7.58 -9.13
N ASN A 254 2.27 -7.61 -8.28
CA ASN A 254 1.37 -6.50 -8.04
C ASN A 254 1.46 -6.06 -6.58
N VAL A 255 1.77 -4.79 -6.35
CA VAL A 255 1.75 -4.20 -5.00
C VAL A 255 0.59 -3.21 -4.90
N LEU A 256 -0.24 -3.39 -3.88
CA LEU A 256 -1.33 -2.49 -3.51
C LEU A 256 -1.05 -1.93 -2.13
N CYS A 257 -0.99 -0.61 -2.01
CA CYS A 257 -0.90 0.10 -0.74
C CYS A 257 -2.21 0.85 -0.48
N ILE A 258 -2.78 0.68 0.70
CA ILE A 258 -3.94 1.43 1.20
C ILE A 258 -3.47 2.20 2.43
N SER A 259 -3.54 3.52 2.36
CA SER A 259 -3.11 4.40 3.45
C SER A 259 -4.15 5.46 3.77
N ALA A 260 -4.19 5.86 5.04
CA ALA A 260 -5.03 6.96 5.50
C ALA A 260 -4.31 8.28 5.18
N CYS A 261 -4.95 9.15 4.41
CA CYS A 261 -4.36 10.43 4.02
C CYS A 261 -5.32 11.58 4.34
N LYS A 262 -5.06 12.28 5.44
CA LYS A 262 -5.45 13.68 5.65
C LYS A 262 -4.45 14.34 6.60
N ASP A 263 -3.74 15.33 6.08
CA ASP A 263 -2.56 15.97 6.66
C ASP A 263 -2.83 16.87 7.88
N SER A 264 -3.93 16.66 8.62
CA SER A 264 -4.29 17.53 9.75
C SER A 264 -5.22 16.92 10.80
N GLN A 265 -5.47 15.61 10.77
CA GLN A 265 -6.26 14.94 11.81
C GLN A 265 -5.57 13.63 12.19
N SER A 266 -5.31 13.48 13.48
CA SER A 266 -4.84 12.23 14.08
C SER A 266 -5.74 11.10 13.61
N ALA A 267 -5.19 10.09 12.95
CA ALA A 267 -5.91 8.91 12.45
C ALA A 267 -6.42 7.99 13.58
N PHE A 268 -6.47 8.48 14.82
CA PHE A 268 -6.80 7.68 15.99
C PHE A 268 -8.24 7.89 16.43
N GLY A 269 -8.96 6.77 16.37
CA GLY A 269 -10.36 6.65 16.71
C GLY A 269 -10.61 6.90 18.19
N ASN A 270 -11.26 8.02 18.47
CA ASN A 270 -12.16 8.14 19.59
C ASN A 270 -13.38 7.21 19.41
N GLU A 271 -14.20 7.09 20.45
CA GLU A 271 -15.50 6.39 20.47
C GLU A 271 -16.49 6.78 19.33
N HIS A 272 -16.15 7.78 18.52
CA HIS A 272 -16.93 8.27 17.37
C HIS A 272 -16.14 8.39 16.04
N GLY A 273 -14.86 8.01 15.98
CA GLY A 273 -13.99 8.14 14.79
C GLY A 273 -13.43 6.80 14.32
N GLY A 274 -13.55 6.48 13.04
CA GLY A 274 -13.14 5.18 12.49
C GLY A 274 -11.67 5.14 12.06
N SER A 275 -10.90 4.15 12.54
CA SER A 275 -9.59 3.81 11.96
C SER A 275 -9.79 3.29 10.52
N LEU A 276 -8.80 3.52 9.65
CA LEU A 276 -8.85 3.00 8.27
C LEU A 276 -9.02 1.48 8.29
N THR A 277 -8.33 0.82 9.21
CA THR A 277 -8.35 -0.62 9.38
C THR A 277 -9.75 -1.11 9.72
N ARG A 278 -10.43 -0.49 10.69
CA ARG A 278 -11.82 -0.87 11.05
C ARG A 278 -12.77 -0.69 9.88
N ALA A 279 -12.70 0.44 9.18
CA ALA A 279 -13.55 0.70 8.02
C ALA A 279 -13.28 -0.31 6.88
N LEU A 280 -12.01 -0.63 6.64
CA LEU A 280 -11.60 -1.61 5.64
C LEU A 280 -12.09 -3.01 6.01
N VAL A 281 -11.80 -3.47 7.23
CA VAL A 281 -12.21 -4.79 7.74
C VAL A 281 -13.72 -4.94 7.69
N ALA A 282 -14.48 -3.97 8.21
CA ALA A 282 -15.95 -4.02 8.19
C ALA A 282 -16.51 -4.11 6.76
N THR A 283 -15.96 -3.32 5.83
CA THR A 283 -16.36 -3.35 4.42
C THR A 283 -16.02 -4.69 3.75
N LEU A 284 -14.85 -5.24 4.05
CA LEU A 284 -14.41 -6.52 3.50
C LEU A 284 -15.24 -7.67 4.04
N ILE A 285 -15.64 -7.67 5.31
CA ILE A 285 -16.55 -8.68 5.89
C ILE A 285 -17.90 -8.67 5.17
N GLN A 286 -18.51 -7.49 5.00
CA GLN A 286 -19.86 -7.35 4.42
C GLN A 286 -19.95 -7.70 2.92
N ARG A 287 -18.85 -7.58 2.17
CA ARG A 287 -18.86 -7.87 0.73
C ARG A 287 -18.96 -9.36 0.42
N LYS A 288 -19.94 -9.76 -0.40
CA LYS A 288 -20.08 -11.13 -0.91
C LYS A 288 -19.03 -11.53 -1.96
N ASN A 289 -18.48 -10.56 -2.71
CA ASN A 289 -17.47 -10.84 -3.74
C ASN A 289 -16.07 -10.92 -3.11
N HIS A 290 -15.35 -12.01 -3.35
CA HIS A 290 -13.98 -12.19 -2.88
C HIS A 290 -13.01 -11.28 -3.63
N ILE A 291 -12.44 -10.30 -2.94
CA ILE A 291 -11.26 -9.55 -3.40
C ILE A 291 -10.05 -10.46 -3.17
N ARG A 292 -9.30 -10.81 -4.21
CA ARG A 292 -8.09 -11.63 -4.04
C ARG A 292 -6.96 -10.76 -3.48
N PHE A 293 -6.51 -11.09 -2.27
CA PHE A 293 -5.21 -10.68 -1.76
C PHE A 293 -4.17 -11.69 -2.24
#